data_AF-A0A183G1T6-F1
#
_entry.id   AF-A0A183G1T6-F1
#
_cell.length_a   1.000
_cell.length_b   1.000
_cell.length_c   1.000
_cell.angle_alpha   90.00
_cell.angle_beta   90.00
_cell.angle_gamma   90.00
#
_symmetry.space_group_name_H-M   'P 1'
#
loop_
_entity.id
_entity.type
_entity.pdbx_description
1 polymer ?
#
loop_
_entity_poly.entity_id
_entity_poly.type
_entity_poly.pdbx_seq_one_letter_code
_entity_poly.pdbx_strand_id
1 'polypeptide(L)'
;MPPPPPAVTRDAKRPLVLAVVLLGMIFILIYILITFPRPLVSKPRHLAPSPQPAATGAVVTRSDTTHADPDPFRFSHQPFHRHHIPNIVQPSLYQVQLKVYLPWRPGVTFGPLDFTMDGMTRMSFTVRRSTRRLQLHVKQLNITSAHLFKGFEEMAIDEISEDYPQLLDIFTATDLRPGCNYTLVLEFRGQINNPKFVGIFSAPYRHGSENRYADINSLFFELSRSYMYTILVANYTLF
;
A
#
# COMPACT_ATOMS: atom_id res chain seq x y z
N MET A 1 35.73 65.49 -0.81
CA MET A 1 35.05 64.43 -0.02
C MET A 1 33.56 64.48 -0.36
N PRO A 2 32.99 63.42 -0.96
CA PRO A 2 31.56 63.38 -1.26
C PRO A 2 30.74 62.97 -0.02
N PRO A 3 29.48 63.44 0.11
CA PRO A 3 28.61 63.08 1.23
C PRO A 3 28.02 61.66 1.08
N PRO A 4 27.69 60.98 2.19
CA PRO A 4 27.14 59.62 2.16
C PRO A 4 25.67 59.61 1.69
N PRO A 5 25.23 58.51 1.04
CA PRO A 5 23.86 58.40 0.53
C PRO A 5 22.84 58.18 1.66
N PRO A 6 21.59 58.64 1.49
CA PRO A 6 20.54 58.51 2.50
C PRO A 6 20.00 57.08 2.62
N ALA A 7 19.67 56.70 3.86
CA ALA A 7 19.15 55.38 4.20
C ALA A 7 17.75 55.12 3.62
N VAL A 8 17.61 53.99 2.94
CA VAL A 8 16.33 53.52 2.38
C VAL A 8 15.48 52.92 3.49
N THR A 9 14.43 53.63 3.92
CA THR A 9 13.39 53.09 4.80
C THR A 9 12.54 52.08 4.03
N ARG A 10 12.76 50.80 4.27
CA ARG A 10 11.91 49.72 3.74
C ARG A 10 10.53 49.80 4.38
N ASP A 11 9.53 49.98 3.52
CA ASP A 11 8.13 50.18 3.85
C ASP A 11 7.52 48.91 4.48
N ALA A 12 7.47 48.87 5.82
CA ALA A 12 7.04 47.72 6.62
C ALA A 12 5.54 47.37 6.54
N LYS A 13 4.77 48.03 5.66
CA LYS A 13 3.32 47.87 5.52
C LYS A 13 2.90 46.65 4.70
N ARG A 14 3.75 46.16 3.80
CA ARG A 14 3.45 45.02 2.90
C ARG A 14 3.27 43.65 3.59
N PRO A 15 4.04 43.26 4.62
CA PRO A 15 3.86 41.95 5.25
C PRO A 15 2.57 41.84 6.07
N LEU A 16 2.08 42.96 6.62
CA LEU A 16 0.90 42.96 7.49
C LEU A 16 -0.40 42.71 6.71
N VAL A 17 -0.53 43.30 5.52
CA VAL A 17 -1.70 43.09 4.64
C VAL A 17 -1.79 41.62 4.21
N LEU A 18 -0.65 41.00 3.90
CA LEU A 18 -0.60 39.62 3.44
C LEU A 18 -0.99 38.62 4.55
N ALA A 19 -0.58 38.90 5.79
CA ALA A 19 -0.97 38.10 6.95
C ALA A 19 -2.48 38.16 7.23
N VAL A 20 -3.10 39.33 7.11
CA VAL A 20 -4.54 39.50 7.33
C VAL A 20 -5.37 38.77 6.26
N VAL A 21 -4.95 38.83 4.99
CA VAL A 21 -5.64 38.12 3.89
C VAL A 21 -5.52 36.60 4.07
N LEU A 22 -4.34 36.10 4.43
CA LEU A 22 -4.12 34.67 4.69
C LEU A 22 -5.02 34.17 5.83
N LEU A 23 -5.10 34.92 6.92
CA LEU A 23 -5.92 34.58 8.08
C LEU A 23 -7.41 34.53 7.69
N GLY A 24 -7.89 35.50 6.91
CA GLY A 24 -9.26 35.53 6.39
C GLY A 24 -9.60 34.31 5.53
N MET A 25 -8.69 33.90 4.64
CA MET A 25 -8.87 32.71 3.80
C MET A 25 -8.96 31.42 4.62
N ILE A 26 -8.18 31.29 5.69
CA ILE A 26 -8.22 30.14 6.60
C ILE A 26 -9.57 30.05 7.31
N PHE A 27 -10.10 31.16 7.83
CA PHE A 27 -11.40 31.18 8.50
C PHE A 27 -12.54 30.80 7.56
N ILE A 28 -12.51 31.28 6.30
CA ILE A 28 -13.51 30.91 5.29
C ILE A 28 -13.47 29.41 4.99
N LEU A 29 -12.27 28.83 4.84
CA LEU A 29 -12.11 27.39 4.61
C LEU A 29 -12.66 26.56 5.78
N ILE A 30 -12.32 26.93 7.01
CA ILE A 30 -12.82 26.26 8.22
C ILE A 30 -14.35 26.38 8.31
N TYR A 31 -14.92 27.55 8.03
CA TYR A 31 -16.37 27.75 8.02
C TYR A 31 -17.08 26.86 7.00
N ILE A 32 -16.52 26.70 5.80
CA ILE A 32 -17.06 25.81 4.76
C ILE A 32 -17.00 24.34 5.22
N LEU A 33 -15.88 23.91 5.80
CA LEU A 33 -15.69 22.54 6.31
C LEU A 33 -16.64 22.20 7.46
N ILE A 34 -16.95 23.18 8.32
CA ILE A 34 -17.91 23.01 9.44
C ILE A 34 -19.36 23.05 8.95
N THR A 35 -19.70 23.96 8.03
CA THR A 35 -21.08 24.17 7.57
C THR A 35 -21.53 23.11 6.57
N PHE A 36 -20.61 22.58 5.77
CA PHE A 36 -20.89 21.54 4.78
C PHE A 36 -19.98 20.32 4.97
N PRO A 37 -20.14 19.55 6.07
CA PRO A 37 -19.43 18.30 6.25
C PRO A 37 -20.12 17.25 5.37
N ARG A 38 -19.88 17.28 4.05
CA ARG A 38 -20.43 16.29 3.14
C ARG A 38 -19.37 15.41 2.51
N PRO A 39 -19.55 14.08 2.58
CA PRO A 39 -18.65 13.11 2.00
C PRO A 39 -18.86 13.07 0.48
N LEU A 40 -17.78 13.23 -0.27
CA LEU A 40 -17.75 12.94 -1.71
C LEU A 40 -17.78 11.41 -1.89
N VAL A 41 -18.95 10.80 -1.70
CA VAL A 41 -19.20 9.40 -2.07
C VAL A 41 -20.32 9.39 -3.10
N SER A 42 -19.92 9.40 -4.37
CA SER A 42 -20.79 9.06 -5.49
C SER A 42 -21.18 7.59 -5.41
N LYS A 43 -22.46 7.31 -5.17
CA LYS A 43 -23.06 5.97 -5.14
C LYS A 43 -23.47 5.57 -6.57
N PRO A 44 -22.92 4.49 -7.18
CA PRO A 44 -23.45 3.98 -8.43
C PRO A 44 -24.82 3.32 -8.22
N ARG A 45 -25.67 3.56 -9.22
CA ARG A 45 -27.09 3.24 -9.32
C ARG A 45 -27.30 1.72 -9.37
N HIS A 46 -28.16 1.23 -8.48
CA HIS A 46 -28.69 -0.13 -8.49
C HIS A 46 -29.71 -0.26 -9.62
N LEU A 47 -29.54 -1.24 -10.52
CA LEU A 47 -30.56 -1.68 -11.47
C LEU A 47 -30.83 -3.16 -11.24
N ALA A 48 -32.08 -3.47 -10.97
CA ALA A 48 -32.68 -4.80 -11.07
C ALA A 48 -34.06 -4.61 -11.74
N PRO A 49 -34.80 -5.69 -12.05
CA PRO A 49 -34.55 -6.70 -13.07
C PRO A 49 -35.68 -6.68 -14.13
N SER A 50 -35.54 -7.41 -15.24
CA SER A 50 -36.67 -7.64 -16.17
C SER A 50 -36.84 -9.13 -16.49
N PRO A 51 -38.07 -9.64 -16.71
CA PRO A 51 -38.43 -11.05 -16.59
C PRO A 51 -38.74 -11.78 -17.93
N GLN A 52 -38.77 -13.12 -17.84
CA GLN A 52 -39.45 -14.15 -18.68
C GLN A 52 -38.80 -14.64 -19.99
N PRO A 53 -39.16 -15.84 -20.53
CA PRO A 53 -39.99 -16.95 -20.00
C PRO A 53 -39.37 -18.38 -20.14
N ALA A 54 -40.14 -19.34 -19.63
CA ALA A 54 -39.90 -20.77 -19.45
C ALA A 54 -39.53 -21.60 -20.70
N ALA A 55 -38.73 -22.65 -20.48
CA ALA A 55 -38.76 -23.89 -21.25
C ALA A 55 -38.57 -25.09 -20.31
N THR A 56 -39.38 -26.10 -20.59
CA THR A 56 -39.79 -27.24 -19.76
C THR A 56 -38.80 -28.41 -19.86
N GLY A 57 -38.60 -29.14 -18.76
CA GLY A 57 -38.39 -30.59 -18.79
C GLY A 57 -36.95 -31.10 -18.59
N ALA A 58 -36.62 -31.47 -17.36
CA ALA A 58 -35.99 -32.75 -17.01
C ALA A 58 -35.87 -32.86 -15.48
N VAL A 59 -36.63 -33.80 -14.91
CA VAL A 59 -36.47 -34.23 -13.52
C VAL A 59 -35.13 -34.95 -13.42
N VAL A 60 -34.14 -34.28 -12.84
CA VAL A 60 -32.94 -34.92 -12.31
C VAL A 60 -32.94 -34.62 -10.81
N THR A 61 -33.25 -35.65 -10.03
CA THR A 61 -33.07 -35.67 -8.58
C THR A 61 -31.59 -35.45 -8.29
N ARG A 62 -31.19 -34.18 -8.11
CA ARG A 62 -29.84 -33.81 -7.71
C ARG A 62 -29.88 -33.44 -6.24
N SER A 63 -29.20 -34.29 -5.48
CA SER A 63 -28.93 -34.17 -4.06
C SER A 63 -28.70 -32.73 -3.62
N ASP A 64 -29.54 -32.33 -2.67
CA ASP A 64 -29.39 -31.21 -1.76
C ASP A 64 -27.92 -31.08 -1.32
N THR A 65 -27.19 -30.18 -1.97
CA THR A 65 -25.87 -29.73 -1.54
C THR A 65 -26.03 -28.27 -1.25
N THR A 66 -26.13 -28.01 0.05
CA THR A 66 -26.00 -26.73 0.74
C THR A 66 -25.24 -25.72 -0.12
N HIS A 67 -25.89 -24.60 -0.44
CA HIS A 67 -25.27 -23.41 -1.03
C HIS A 67 -24.23 -22.85 -0.02
N ALA A 68 -23.12 -23.55 0.16
CA ALA A 68 -21.98 -23.10 0.92
C ALA A 68 -21.28 -22.05 0.05
N ASP A 69 -21.20 -20.82 0.55
CA ASP A 69 -20.38 -19.77 -0.06
C ASP A 69 -18.98 -20.36 -0.27
N PRO A 70 -18.49 -20.49 -1.52
CA PRO A 70 -17.25 -21.19 -1.78
C PRO A 70 -16.11 -20.48 -1.04
N ASP A 71 -15.37 -21.22 -0.21
CA ASP A 71 -14.21 -20.70 0.52
C ASP A 71 -13.35 -19.85 -0.43
N PRO A 72 -13.21 -18.54 -0.18
CA PRO A 72 -12.56 -17.65 -1.11
C PRO A 72 -11.07 -17.94 -1.25
N PHE A 73 -10.46 -18.72 -0.34
CA PHE A 73 -9.05 -19.10 -0.38
C PHE A 73 -8.79 -20.50 -0.93
N ARG A 74 -9.82 -21.24 -1.39
CA ARG A 74 -9.71 -22.66 -1.80
C ARG A 74 -8.62 -22.97 -2.84
N PHE A 75 -8.15 -21.96 -3.57
CA PHE A 75 -7.13 -22.11 -4.60
C PHE A 75 -5.73 -21.62 -4.20
N SER A 76 -5.50 -21.17 -2.97
CA SER A 76 -4.18 -20.67 -2.52
C SER A 76 -3.09 -21.74 -2.64
N HIS A 77 -3.46 -23.00 -2.44
CA HIS A 77 -2.54 -24.14 -2.55
C HIS A 77 -2.07 -24.40 -3.99
N GLN A 78 -2.85 -23.98 -4.99
CA GLN A 78 -2.60 -24.29 -6.40
C GLN A 78 -1.69 -23.22 -7.04
N PRO A 79 -0.49 -23.59 -7.55
CA PRO A 79 0.48 -22.64 -8.07
C PRO A 79 -0.07 -21.63 -9.08
N PHE A 80 -0.96 -22.07 -9.98
CA PHE A 80 -1.55 -21.24 -11.05
C PHE A 80 -2.59 -20.24 -10.54
N HIS A 81 -3.18 -20.48 -9.36
CA HIS A 81 -4.19 -19.62 -8.77
C HIS A 81 -3.64 -18.69 -7.68
N ARG A 82 -2.37 -18.85 -7.30
CA ARG A 82 -1.68 -17.95 -6.37
C ARG A 82 -1.54 -16.52 -6.88
N HIS A 83 -1.84 -16.25 -8.15
CA HIS A 83 -1.78 -14.91 -8.73
C HIS A 83 -3.02 -14.07 -8.44
N HIS A 84 -4.09 -14.67 -7.91
CA HIS A 84 -5.34 -13.98 -7.65
C HIS A 84 -5.63 -13.94 -6.15
N ILE A 85 -5.26 -12.85 -5.49
CA ILE A 85 -5.67 -12.58 -4.11
C ILE A 85 -7.20 -12.41 -4.08
N PRO A 86 -7.90 -13.10 -3.17
CA PRO A 86 -9.35 -12.94 -3.05
C PRO A 86 -9.76 -11.49 -2.76
N ASN A 87 -10.82 -11.03 -3.42
CA ASN A 87 -11.37 -9.68 -3.24
C ASN A 87 -12.22 -9.57 -1.95
N ILE A 88 -11.60 -9.91 -0.81
CA ILE A 88 -12.19 -9.87 0.54
C ILE A 88 -11.82 -8.58 1.24
N VAL A 89 -10.61 -8.07 0.99
CA VAL A 89 -10.12 -6.81 1.54
C VAL A 89 -9.86 -5.84 0.39
N GLN A 90 -10.21 -4.59 0.60
CA GLN A 90 -9.97 -3.50 -0.33
C GLN A 90 -8.99 -2.52 0.29
N PRO A 91 -7.73 -2.49 -0.17
CA PRO A 91 -6.77 -1.48 0.24
C PRO A 91 -7.25 -0.08 -0.16
N SER A 92 -6.97 0.91 0.68
CA SER A 92 -7.31 2.32 0.45
C SER A 92 -6.08 3.23 0.47
N LEU A 93 -5.07 2.91 1.29
CA LEU A 93 -3.83 3.67 1.39
C LEU A 93 -2.68 2.74 1.76
N TYR A 94 -1.52 3.00 1.16
CA TYR A 94 -0.25 2.44 1.60
C TYR A 94 0.71 3.57 1.94
N GLN A 95 1.45 3.39 3.02
CA GLN A 95 2.59 4.21 3.36
C GLN A 95 3.79 3.29 3.48
N VAL A 96 4.84 3.57 2.71
CA VAL A 96 6.04 2.74 2.67
C VAL A 96 7.22 3.60 3.08
N GLN A 97 7.98 3.12 4.05
CA GLN A 97 9.25 3.71 4.47
C GLN A 97 10.35 2.70 4.23
N LEU A 98 11.45 3.16 3.63
CA LEU A 98 12.59 2.32 3.29
C LEU A 98 13.86 2.99 3.78
N LYS A 99 14.72 2.20 4.41
CA LYS A 99 16.07 2.60 4.80
C LYS A 99 17.05 1.66 4.11
N VAL A 100 17.82 2.22 3.19
CA VAL A 100 18.73 1.45 2.33
C VAL A 100 20.17 1.61 2.80
N TYR A 101 20.88 0.50 2.93
CA TYR A 101 22.28 0.44 3.35
C TYR A 101 23.16 0.17 2.14
N LEU A 102 23.39 1.21 1.34
CA LEU A 102 24.11 1.11 0.08
C LEU A 102 25.54 1.65 0.19
N PRO A 103 26.59 0.81 0.12
CA PRO A 103 27.98 1.27 0.05
C PRO A 103 28.27 1.91 -1.32
N TRP A 104 27.77 3.13 -1.52
CA TRP A 104 27.67 3.79 -2.82
C TRP A 104 29.02 4.21 -3.43
N ARG A 105 30.09 4.26 -2.63
CA ARG A 105 31.46 4.53 -3.09
C ARG A 105 32.49 3.75 -2.26
N PRO A 106 33.72 3.58 -2.77
CA PRO A 106 34.81 3.01 -1.99
C PRO A 106 35.02 3.79 -0.68
N GLY A 107 35.16 3.05 0.42
CA GLY A 107 35.34 3.61 1.77
C GLY A 107 34.05 3.90 2.53
N VAL A 108 32.87 3.76 1.92
CA VAL A 108 31.58 3.79 2.63
C VAL A 108 31.13 2.35 2.86
N THR A 109 30.86 2.00 4.12
CA THR A 109 30.34 0.69 4.52
C THR A 109 29.39 0.85 5.71
N PHE A 110 28.39 -0.01 5.75
CA PHE A 110 27.45 -0.22 6.84
C PHE A 110 27.73 -1.55 7.56
N GLY A 111 28.93 -2.10 7.36
CA GLY A 111 29.37 -3.38 7.92
C GLY A 111 28.49 -4.54 7.44
N PRO A 112 27.89 -5.33 8.34
CA PRO A 112 27.07 -6.48 7.96
C PRO A 112 25.77 -6.10 7.24
N LEU A 113 25.41 -4.81 7.21
CA LEU A 113 24.21 -4.31 6.54
C LEU A 113 24.46 -3.88 5.09
N ASP A 114 25.68 -3.96 4.59
CA ASP A 114 25.95 -3.59 3.19
C ASP A 114 25.05 -4.33 2.21
N PHE A 115 24.42 -3.57 1.30
CA PHE A 115 23.46 -4.04 0.31
C PHE A 115 22.19 -4.66 0.89
N THR A 116 21.74 -4.17 2.04
CA THR A 116 20.46 -4.52 2.63
C THR A 116 19.50 -3.32 2.66
N MET A 117 18.24 -3.60 2.95
CA MET A 117 17.24 -2.58 3.27
C MET A 117 16.40 -3.02 4.46
N ASP A 118 16.06 -2.08 5.32
CA ASP A 118 14.97 -2.19 6.29
C ASP A 118 13.76 -1.44 5.73
N GLY A 119 12.56 -2.00 5.88
CA GLY A 119 11.32 -1.40 5.41
C GLY A 119 10.19 -1.51 6.41
N MET A 120 9.28 -0.54 6.36
CA MET A 120 8.00 -0.55 7.07
C MET A 120 6.90 -0.18 6.08
N THR A 121 5.89 -1.03 5.97
CA THR A 121 4.68 -0.76 5.18
C THR A 121 3.47 -0.69 6.09
N ARG A 122 2.71 0.40 5.99
CA ARG A 122 1.41 0.58 6.62
C ARG A 122 0.33 0.57 5.54
N MET A 123 -0.56 -0.41 5.59
CA MET A 123 -1.69 -0.57 4.68
C MET A 123 -3.00 -0.30 5.41
N SER A 124 -3.73 0.74 5.03
CA SER A 124 -5.13 0.93 5.42
C SER A 124 -6.04 0.23 4.42
N PHE A 125 -7.05 -0.48 4.91
CA PHE A 125 -7.97 -1.25 4.07
C PHE A 125 -9.37 -1.36 4.69
N THR A 126 -10.36 -1.60 3.84
CA THR A 126 -11.74 -1.90 4.23
C THR A 126 -12.04 -3.36 3.94
N VAL A 127 -12.69 -4.04 4.88
CA VAL A 127 -13.09 -5.45 4.71
C VAL A 127 -14.43 -5.50 3.99
N ARG A 128 -14.53 -6.29 2.91
CA ARG A 128 -15.75 -6.49 2.12
C ARG A 128 -16.54 -7.71 2.57
N ARG A 129 -15.86 -8.77 3.00
CA ARG A 129 -16.46 -10.02 3.52
C ARG A 129 -15.77 -10.42 4.81
N SER A 130 -16.52 -11.04 5.72
CA SER A 130 -15.98 -11.45 7.02
C SER A 130 -14.85 -12.45 6.81
N THR A 131 -13.72 -12.27 7.51
CA THR A 131 -12.56 -13.16 7.37
C THR A 131 -11.68 -13.11 8.61
N ARG A 132 -10.94 -14.19 8.86
CA ARG A 132 -9.80 -14.23 9.80
C ARG A 132 -8.46 -14.30 9.11
N ARG A 133 -8.44 -14.41 7.78
CA ARG A 133 -7.23 -14.56 6.97
C ARG A 133 -7.05 -13.34 6.10
N LEU A 134 -5.89 -12.71 6.20
CA LEU A 134 -5.38 -11.73 5.25
C LEU A 134 -4.33 -12.42 4.41
N GLN A 135 -4.39 -12.24 3.09
CA GLN A 135 -3.42 -12.79 2.16
C GLN A 135 -2.80 -11.65 1.35
N LEU A 136 -1.47 -11.60 1.31
CA LEU A 136 -0.69 -10.57 0.65
C LEU A 136 0.39 -11.23 -0.21
N HIS A 137 0.87 -10.57 -1.27
CA HIS A 137 2.07 -11.08 -1.94
C HIS A 137 3.35 -10.57 -1.26
N VAL A 138 4.25 -11.50 -0.97
CA VAL A 138 5.58 -11.22 -0.42
C VAL A 138 6.61 -12.01 -1.18
N LYS A 139 7.63 -11.35 -1.72
CA LYS A 139 8.69 -12.02 -2.47
C LYS A 139 10.05 -11.58 -1.97
N GLN A 140 10.82 -12.55 -1.45
CA GLN A 140 12.21 -12.35 -1.03
C GLN A 140 12.40 -11.23 0.00
N LEU A 141 11.41 -11.05 0.88
CA LEU A 141 11.49 -10.19 2.04
C LEU A 141 11.43 -11.07 3.28
N ASN A 142 12.21 -10.73 4.30
CA ASN A 142 12.13 -11.33 5.61
C ASN A 142 11.21 -10.46 6.47
N ILE A 143 10.00 -10.94 6.79
CA ILE A 143 9.05 -10.21 7.63
C ILE A 143 9.50 -10.28 9.08
N THR A 144 9.81 -9.14 9.69
CA THR A 144 10.33 -9.07 11.07
C THR A 144 9.24 -8.81 12.09
N SER A 145 8.16 -8.12 11.69
CA SER A 145 7.01 -7.87 12.56
C SER A 145 5.74 -7.63 11.75
N ALA A 146 4.60 -7.93 12.35
CA ALA A 146 3.28 -7.63 11.81
C ALA A 146 2.34 -7.21 12.93
N HIS A 147 1.62 -6.12 12.72
CA HIS A 147 0.67 -5.55 13.68
C HIS A 147 -0.60 -5.15 12.96
N LEU A 148 -1.76 -5.54 13.48
CA LEU A 148 -3.05 -5.22 12.91
C LEU A 148 -3.82 -4.31 13.86
N PHE A 149 -4.41 -3.24 13.33
CA PHE A 149 -5.14 -2.25 14.13
C PHE A 149 -6.55 -2.03 13.60
N LYS A 150 -7.47 -1.80 14.52
CA LYS A 150 -8.81 -1.26 14.27
C LYS A 150 -8.92 0.10 14.95
N GLY A 151 -8.70 1.17 14.19
CA GLY A 151 -8.55 2.51 14.78
C GLY A 151 -7.24 2.59 15.57
N PHE A 152 -7.34 2.68 16.90
CA PHE A 152 -6.20 2.71 17.82
C PHE A 152 -6.01 1.41 18.61
N GLU A 153 -6.92 0.45 18.47
CA GLU A 153 -6.87 -0.84 19.15
C GLU A 153 -6.06 -1.83 18.32
N GLU A 154 -5.03 -2.42 18.92
CA GLU A 154 -4.26 -3.51 18.31
C GLU A 154 -5.03 -4.83 18.43
N MET A 155 -5.10 -5.56 17.33
CA MET A 155 -5.77 -6.84 17.21
C MET A 155 -4.74 -7.96 17.24
N ALA A 156 -5.05 -9.01 17.99
CA ALA A 156 -4.20 -10.19 18.07
C ALA A 156 -4.12 -10.94 16.73
N ILE A 157 -2.89 -11.29 16.36
CA ILE A 157 -2.54 -12.17 15.25
C ILE A 157 -2.18 -13.52 15.85
N ASP A 158 -2.86 -14.58 15.41
CA ASP A 158 -2.63 -15.94 15.89
C ASP A 158 -1.43 -16.56 15.19
N GLU A 159 -1.31 -16.34 13.88
CA GLU A 159 -0.33 -17.02 13.04
C GLU A 159 0.03 -16.15 11.83
N ILE A 160 1.30 -16.25 11.43
CA ILE A 160 1.81 -15.72 10.17
C ILE A 160 2.46 -16.89 9.43
N SER A 161 1.98 -17.19 8.23
CA SER A 161 2.46 -18.29 7.40
C SER A 161 3.03 -17.78 6.07
N GLU A 162 4.17 -18.35 5.70
CA GLU A 162 4.84 -18.18 4.40
C GLU A 162 4.92 -19.51 3.63
N ASP A 163 3.95 -20.41 3.84
CA ASP A 163 3.94 -21.76 3.26
C ASP A 163 4.00 -21.78 1.72
N TYR A 164 3.58 -20.69 1.09
CA TYR A 164 3.60 -20.54 -0.35
C TYR A 164 4.62 -19.50 -0.79
N PRO A 165 5.52 -19.86 -1.73
CA PRO A 165 6.38 -18.88 -2.36
C PRO A 165 5.52 -17.76 -2.94
N GLN A 166 5.82 -16.53 -2.58
CA GLN A 166 5.12 -15.30 -3.02
C GLN A 166 3.88 -14.92 -2.24
N LEU A 167 3.50 -15.63 -1.17
CA LEU A 167 2.35 -15.29 -0.33
C LEU A 167 2.75 -15.16 1.13
N LEU A 168 2.09 -14.22 1.80
CA LEU A 168 2.08 -14.06 3.24
C LEU A 168 0.63 -14.16 3.70
N ASP A 169 0.34 -15.19 4.48
CA ASP A 169 -0.95 -15.37 5.13
C ASP A 169 -0.85 -14.91 6.60
N ILE A 170 -1.76 -14.05 7.01
CA ILE A 170 -1.86 -13.54 8.38
C ILE A 170 -3.22 -13.94 8.93
N PHE A 171 -3.22 -14.74 9.99
CA PHE A 171 -4.41 -15.22 10.67
C PHE A 171 -4.68 -14.42 11.93
N THR A 172 -5.89 -13.88 12.06
CA THR A 172 -6.30 -13.01 13.15
C THR A 172 -7.15 -13.77 14.17
N ALA A 173 -6.96 -13.48 15.46
CA ALA A 173 -7.70 -14.12 16.56
C ALA A 173 -9.22 -13.94 16.47
N THR A 174 -9.65 -12.82 15.88
CA THR A 174 -11.06 -12.44 15.76
C THR A 174 -11.43 -12.12 14.33
N ASP A 175 -12.72 -12.26 14.00
CA ASP A 175 -13.23 -11.97 12.67
C ASP A 175 -13.12 -10.48 12.33
N LEU A 176 -12.48 -10.20 11.19
CA LEU A 176 -12.49 -8.89 10.56
C LEU A 176 -13.86 -8.66 9.94
N ARG A 177 -14.54 -7.60 10.36
CA ARG A 177 -15.95 -7.37 10.06
C ARG A 177 -16.12 -6.61 8.74
N PRO A 178 -17.10 -6.99 7.89
CA PRO A 178 -17.45 -6.23 6.69
C PRO A 178 -17.74 -4.76 6.98
N GLY A 179 -17.33 -3.88 6.07
CA GLY A 179 -17.50 -2.42 6.15
C GLY A 179 -16.58 -1.72 7.15
N CYS A 180 -15.80 -2.46 7.95
CA CYS A 180 -14.86 -1.86 8.90
C CYS A 180 -13.50 -1.58 8.25
N ASN A 181 -12.86 -0.50 8.73
CA ASN A 181 -11.51 -0.10 8.32
C ASN A 181 -10.47 -0.61 9.32
N TYR A 182 -9.38 -1.11 8.77
CA TYR A 182 -8.27 -1.68 9.50
C TYR A 182 -6.96 -1.10 8.97
N THR A 183 -5.92 -1.20 9.78
CA THR A 183 -4.55 -0.85 9.39
C THR A 183 -3.64 -2.01 9.70
N LEU A 184 -2.97 -2.55 8.68
CA LEU A 184 -1.89 -3.51 8.85
C LEU A 184 -0.55 -2.77 8.77
N VAL A 185 0.33 -3.00 9.73
CA VAL A 185 1.72 -2.53 9.73
C VAL A 185 2.61 -3.74 9.63
N LEU A 186 3.54 -3.73 8.67
CA LEU A 186 4.54 -4.78 8.45
C LEU A 186 5.91 -4.15 8.46
N GLU A 187 6.84 -4.75 9.19
CA GLU A 187 8.26 -4.44 9.08
C GLU A 187 8.97 -5.61 8.41
N PHE A 188 9.95 -5.29 7.57
CA PHE A 188 10.65 -6.29 6.79
C PHE A 188 12.09 -5.90 6.52
N ARG A 189 12.89 -6.91 6.18
CA ARG A 189 14.25 -6.77 5.65
C ARG A 189 14.37 -7.36 4.27
N GLY A 190 15.15 -6.71 3.41
CA GLY A 190 15.42 -7.18 2.06
C GLY A 190 16.90 -7.10 1.71
N GLN A 191 17.31 -7.91 0.75
CA GLN A 191 18.62 -7.84 0.10
C GLN A 191 18.47 -7.10 -1.23
N ILE A 192 19.36 -6.12 -1.49
CA ILE A 192 19.34 -5.33 -2.73
C ILE A 192 20.49 -5.66 -3.67
N ASN A 193 21.37 -6.61 -3.30
CA ASN A 193 22.47 -7.09 -4.14
C ASN A 193 22.05 -8.11 -5.23
N ASN A 194 20.80 -8.06 -5.71
CA ASN A 194 20.27 -9.05 -6.63
C ASN A 194 20.49 -8.65 -8.10
N PRO A 195 21.30 -9.38 -8.88
CA PRO A 195 21.59 -9.06 -10.28
C PRO A 195 20.43 -9.41 -11.23
N LYS A 196 19.33 -9.99 -10.76
CA LYS A 196 18.17 -10.35 -11.60
C LYS A 196 17.24 -9.18 -11.93
N PHE A 197 17.59 -7.94 -11.54
CA PHE A 197 16.94 -6.69 -11.97
C PHE A 197 15.41 -6.62 -11.81
N VAL A 198 14.84 -7.16 -10.72
CA VAL A 198 13.40 -7.03 -10.44
C VAL A 198 13.20 -6.51 -9.02
N GLY A 199 12.45 -5.42 -8.87
CA GLY A 199 12.18 -4.78 -7.59
C GLY A 199 13.21 -3.70 -7.24
N ILE A 200 13.60 -3.64 -5.97
CA ILE A 200 14.64 -2.74 -5.48
C ILE A 200 15.98 -3.47 -5.54
N PHE A 201 16.94 -2.92 -6.29
CA PHE A 201 18.28 -3.49 -6.41
C PHE A 201 19.33 -2.41 -6.63
N SER A 202 20.56 -2.71 -6.20
CA SER A 202 21.72 -1.87 -6.49
C SER A 202 22.34 -2.23 -7.84
N ALA A 203 22.68 -1.22 -8.64
CA ALA A 203 23.46 -1.40 -9.86
C ALA A 203 24.81 -0.69 -9.77
N PRO A 204 25.91 -1.34 -10.18
CA PRO A 204 27.21 -0.69 -10.28
C PRO A 204 27.25 0.25 -11.50
N TYR A 205 27.91 1.40 -11.34
CA TYR A 205 28.27 2.29 -12.44
C TYR A 205 29.70 2.81 -12.26
N ARG A 206 30.34 3.21 -13.36
CA ARG A 206 31.67 3.81 -13.34
C ARG A 206 31.58 5.32 -13.26
N HIS A 207 32.34 5.92 -12.34
CA HIS A 207 32.52 7.36 -12.24
C HIS A 207 34.01 7.68 -12.23
N GLY A 208 34.56 8.04 -13.39
CA GLY A 208 36.01 8.16 -13.58
C GLY A 208 36.70 6.80 -13.42
N SER A 209 37.64 6.70 -12.48
CA SER A 209 38.34 5.46 -12.11
C SER A 209 37.66 4.68 -10.97
N GLU A 210 36.58 5.21 -10.38
CA GLU A 210 35.87 4.57 -9.27
C GLU A 210 34.68 3.73 -9.75
N ASN A 211 34.48 2.56 -9.13
CA ASN A 211 33.22 1.83 -9.18
C ASN A 211 32.31 2.36 -8.06
N ARG A 212 31.09 2.76 -8.41
CA ARG A 212 30.07 3.26 -7.49
C ARG A 212 28.80 2.43 -7.65
N TYR A 213 27.92 2.53 -6.67
CA TYR A 213 26.61 1.87 -6.72
C TYR A 213 25.51 2.91 -6.59
N ALA A 214 24.44 2.70 -7.35
CA ALA A 214 23.19 3.45 -7.23
C ALA A 214 22.07 2.46 -6.91
N ASP A 215 21.10 2.90 -6.11
CA ASP A 215 19.85 2.17 -5.92
C ASP A 215 18.93 2.47 -7.11
N ILE A 216 18.40 1.41 -7.73
CA ILE A 216 17.49 1.50 -8.87
C ILE A 216 16.22 0.75 -8.53
N ASN A 217 15.10 1.42 -8.75
CA ASN A 217 13.80 0.78 -8.75
C ASN A 217 13.41 0.47 -10.20
N SER A 218 13.49 -0.80 -10.61
CA SER A 218 12.94 -1.23 -11.90
C SER A 218 11.58 -1.91 -11.67
N LEU A 219 10.52 -1.21 -12.11
CA LEU A 219 9.19 -1.78 -12.27
C LEU A 219 8.94 -1.89 -13.76
N PHE A 220 9.26 -3.04 -14.35
CA PHE A 220 9.01 -3.26 -15.78
C PHE A 220 7.50 -3.51 -16.00
N PHE A 221 6.87 -2.65 -16.81
CA PHE A 221 5.42 -2.50 -16.91
C PHE A 221 4.71 -3.65 -17.67
N GLU A 222 5.43 -4.52 -18.37
CA GLU A 222 4.82 -5.51 -19.28
C GLU A 222 4.41 -6.85 -18.63
N LEU A 223 4.75 -7.05 -17.34
CA LEU A 223 4.32 -8.22 -16.55
C LEU A 223 3.18 -7.86 -15.56
N SER A 224 2.63 -6.65 -15.66
CA SER A 224 1.63 -6.06 -14.76
C SER A 224 0.23 -6.68 -14.81
N ARG A 225 -0.04 -7.64 -15.71
CA ARG A 225 -1.33 -8.36 -15.74
C ARG A 225 -1.36 -9.66 -14.90
N SER A 226 -0.24 -10.08 -14.32
CA SER A 226 -0.18 -11.32 -13.52
C SER A 226 0.68 -11.23 -12.25
N TYR A 227 1.27 -10.07 -11.93
CA TYR A 227 2.23 -9.89 -10.83
C TYR A 227 1.97 -8.61 -10.02
N MET A 228 0.71 -8.29 -9.75
CA MET A 228 0.34 -7.07 -9.02
C MET A 228 -0.05 -7.42 -7.59
N TYR A 229 0.46 -6.63 -6.63
CA TYR A 229 0.29 -6.71 -5.16
C TYR A 229 1.38 -7.41 -4.34
N THR A 230 2.65 -7.41 -4.79
CA THR A 230 3.78 -7.57 -3.87
C THR A 230 3.84 -6.34 -2.95
N ILE A 231 4.21 -6.50 -1.68
CA ILE A 231 4.31 -5.45 -0.62
C ILE A 231 5.22 -4.24 -0.96
N LEU A 232 5.76 -4.17 -2.19
CA LEU A 232 6.45 -3.02 -2.77
C LEU A 232 5.67 -2.29 -3.90
N VAL A 233 4.50 -2.82 -4.32
CA VAL A 233 3.62 -2.24 -5.34
C VAL A 233 2.45 -1.52 -4.67
N ALA A 234 2.74 -0.39 -4.07
CA ALA A 234 1.74 0.64 -3.84
C ALA A 234 2.31 2.04 -4.07
N ASN A 235 3.36 2.14 -4.89
CA ASN A 235 3.76 3.40 -5.48
C ASN A 235 3.11 3.49 -6.87
N TYR A 236 2.14 4.40 -6.96
CA TYR A 236 1.49 4.93 -8.17
C TYR A 236 0.38 4.08 -8.81
N THR A 237 -0.87 4.38 -8.41
CA THR A 237 -2.01 4.36 -9.33
C THR A 237 -2.97 5.50 -8.94
N LEU A 238 -2.73 6.69 -9.49
CA LEU A 238 -3.73 7.73 -9.65
C LEU A 238 -4.09 7.73 -11.14
N PHE A 239 -5.31 7.24 -11.42
CA PHE A 239 -6.03 7.15 -12.68
C PHE A 239 -5.53 6.15 -13.72
#